data_AF-A0A833DPE0-F1
#
_entry.id   AF-A0A833DPE0-F1
#
_cell.length_a   1.000
_cell.length_b   1.000
_cell.length_c   1.000
_cell.angle_alpha   90.00
_cell.angle_beta   90.00
_cell.angle_gamma   90.00
#
_symmetry.space_group_name_H-M   'P 1'
#
loop_
_entity.id
_entity.type
_entity.pdbx_description
1 polymer ?
#
loop_
_entity_poly.entity_id
_entity_poly.type
_entity_poly.pdbx_seq_one_letter_code
_entity_poly.pdbx_strand_id
1 'polypeptide(L)'
;MSEVMNNSETTNRRLGNNMDSDMKGYIVTGLLALCLLLGLAGQFGSTWLVNETGEDDAVTTTSTGLRASHIEMVCNEKNETAVADCESSDAVSEYIAKEFDYMEYDDGVLKIEFDEAYDDCIKEMENAGKASDEACEVMSDLISAGTWGGIILWMGILSCLAVIMMFILPKFGVDLEVLPDNVDMGMSWAGGILTGLAVLAWYVLLPDSGDASAGMSVWLTIIGSVMGVGAAAVTTFVAADES
;
A
#
# COMPACT_ATOMS: atom_id res chain seq x y z
N MET A 1 56.10 7.82 38.84
CA MET A 1 54.65 7.77 39.16
C MET A 1 53.90 8.67 38.18
N SER A 2 53.81 8.28 36.90
CA SER A 2 53.03 9.02 35.89
C SER A 2 52.68 8.19 34.63
N GLU A 3 52.91 6.88 34.63
CA GLU A 3 52.90 6.08 33.39
C GLU A 3 51.83 4.97 33.38
N VAL A 4 50.91 4.99 34.35
CA VAL A 4 49.89 3.94 34.52
C VAL A 4 48.45 4.46 34.29
N MET A 5 48.26 5.77 34.07
CA MET A 5 46.90 6.35 33.98
C MET A 5 46.38 6.63 32.57
N ASN A 6 47.04 6.18 31.50
CA ASN A 6 46.57 6.45 30.13
C ASN A 6 45.97 5.25 29.37
N ASN A 7 45.93 4.06 29.98
CA ASN A 7 45.39 2.85 29.33
C ASN A 7 43.95 2.48 29.74
N SER A 8 43.29 3.31 30.56
CA SER A 8 41.90 3.07 31.01
C SER A 8 40.86 3.80 30.14
N GLU A 9 41.21 4.95 29.55
CA GLU A 9 40.28 5.76 28.75
C GLU A 9 40.15 5.33 27.29
N THR A 10 41.10 4.56 26.74
CA THR A 10 41.07 4.14 25.34
C THR A 10 40.26 2.86 25.11
N THR A 11 39.97 2.08 26.15
CA THR A 11 39.26 0.80 26.00
C THR A 11 37.73 0.94 26.07
N ASN A 12 37.21 2.06 26.59
CA ASN A 12 35.76 2.30 26.68
C ASN A 12 35.17 3.12 25.52
N ARG A 13 35.99 3.70 24.64
CA ARG A 13 35.51 4.37 23.41
C ARG A 13 35.36 3.43 22.20
N ARG A 14 35.74 2.16 22.35
CA ARG A 14 35.76 1.17 21.27
C ARG A 14 34.65 0.11 21.39
N LEU A 15 33.57 0.45 22.09
CA LEU A 15 32.42 -0.45 22.28
C LEU A 15 31.09 0.12 21.76
N GLY A 16 31.09 1.32 21.19
CA GLY A 16 29.92 1.90 20.54
C GLY A 16 30.18 2.06 19.05
N ASN A 17 29.42 1.33 18.23
CA ASN A 17 29.10 1.65 16.83
C ASN A 17 29.83 0.91 15.69
N ASN A 18 30.46 -0.25 15.94
CA ASN A 18 30.63 -1.21 14.84
C ASN A 18 29.40 -2.11 14.82
N MET A 19 28.36 -1.68 14.11
CA MET A 19 27.32 -2.61 13.68
C MET A 19 27.98 -3.56 12.70
N ASP A 20 28.15 -4.83 13.09
CA ASP A 20 28.84 -5.82 12.26
C ASP A 20 28.23 -5.89 10.86
N SER A 21 29.05 -6.12 9.83
CA SER A 21 28.62 -6.15 8.42
C SER A 21 27.43 -7.11 8.20
N ASP A 22 27.42 -8.23 8.92
CA ASP A 22 26.31 -9.18 8.96
C ASP A 22 25.02 -8.57 9.54
N MET A 23 25.13 -7.81 10.63
CA MET A 23 23.99 -7.14 11.28
C MET A 23 23.36 -6.09 10.36
N LYS A 24 24.17 -5.33 9.62
CA LYS A 24 23.71 -4.38 8.59
C LYS A 24 22.90 -5.08 7.51
N GLY A 25 23.41 -6.21 7.00
CA GLY A 25 22.72 -7.01 5.99
C GLY A 25 21.35 -7.52 6.47
N TYR A 26 21.24 -7.96 7.73
CA TYR A 26 19.96 -8.39 8.30
C TYR A 26 18.96 -7.24 8.46
N ILE A 27 19.42 -6.05 8.88
CA ILE A 27 18.57 -4.86 9.03
C ILE A 27 18.04 -4.42 7.66
N VAL A 28 18.89 -4.31 6.65
CA VAL A 28 18.50 -3.92 5.28
C VAL A 28 17.49 -4.92 4.71
N THR A 29 17.78 -6.22 4.83
CA THR A 29 16.87 -7.27 4.36
C THR A 29 15.51 -7.19 5.07
N GLY A 30 15.51 -6.94 6.39
CA GLY A 30 14.28 -6.77 7.17
C GLY A 30 13.45 -5.55 6.72
N LEU A 31 14.11 -4.41 6.47
CA LEU A 31 13.44 -3.20 5.99
C LEU A 31 12.86 -3.38 4.57
N LEU A 32 13.59 -4.04 3.66
CA LEU A 32 13.09 -4.35 2.33
C LEU A 32 11.95 -5.37 2.36
N ALA A 33 12.03 -6.40 3.21
CA ALA A 33 10.95 -7.36 3.40
C ALA A 33 9.69 -6.67 3.94
N LEU A 34 9.84 -5.76 4.90
CA LEU A 34 8.72 -4.97 5.42
C LEU A 34 8.14 -4.04 4.35
N CYS A 35 8.97 -3.37 3.55
CA CYS A 35 8.54 -2.57 2.41
C CYS A 35 7.71 -3.40 1.42
N LEU A 36 8.14 -4.64 1.13
CA LEU A 36 7.45 -5.55 0.23
C LEU A 36 6.09 -5.98 0.81
N LEU A 37 6.04 -6.39 2.08
CA LEU A 37 4.80 -6.77 2.74
C LEU A 37 3.79 -5.62 2.79
N LEU A 38 4.25 -4.41 3.13
CA LEU A 38 3.41 -3.22 3.18
C LEU A 38 2.97 -2.77 1.79
N GLY A 39 3.84 -2.89 0.77
CA GLY A 39 3.49 -2.64 -0.62
C GLY A 39 2.42 -3.62 -1.13
N LEU A 40 2.51 -4.90 -0.77
CA LEU A 40 1.46 -5.89 -1.08
C LEU A 40 0.16 -5.59 -0.33
N ALA A 41 0.24 -5.16 0.93
CA ALA A 41 -0.94 -4.73 1.69
C ALA A 41 -1.60 -3.48 1.09
N GLY A 42 -0.81 -2.60 0.46
CA GLY A 42 -1.32 -1.53 -0.39
C GLY A 42 -1.98 -2.08 -1.64
N GLN A 43 -1.31 -2.96 -2.38
CA GLN A 43 -1.78 -3.51 -3.65
C GLN A 43 -3.11 -4.28 -3.56
N PHE A 44 -3.29 -5.05 -2.48
CA PHE A 44 -4.51 -5.81 -2.21
C PHE A 44 -5.41 -5.14 -1.18
N GLY A 45 -5.05 -3.93 -0.75
CA GLY A 45 -5.81 -3.18 0.23
C GLY A 45 -7.11 -2.66 -0.36
N SER A 46 -8.22 -2.89 0.35
CA SER A 46 -9.54 -2.34 0.03
C SER A 46 -9.79 -0.96 0.64
N THR A 47 -8.84 -0.44 1.43
CA THR A 47 -9.03 0.74 2.27
C THR A 47 -8.07 1.85 1.84
N TRP A 48 -8.11 2.25 0.56
CA TRP A 48 -7.36 3.39 0.04
C TRP A 48 -8.09 4.71 0.25
N LEU A 49 -9.39 4.71 -0.02
CA LEU A 49 -10.31 5.79 0.30
C LEU A 49 -11.36 5.26 1.28
N VAL A 50 -11.74 6.05 2.27
CA VAL A 50 -12.81 5.70 3.20
C VAL A 50 -13.77 6.87 3.29
N ASN A 51 -15.04 6.60 3.05
CA ASN A 51 -16.11 7.55 3.28
C ASN A 51 -17.10 6.97 4.29
N GLU A 52 -17.43 7.73 5.31
CA GLU A 52 -18.38 7.35 6.34
C GLU A 52 -19.59 8.27 6.23
N THR A 53 -20.80 7.71 6.15
CA THR A 53 -22.03 8.48 6.02
C THR A 53 -23.09 7.86 6.91
N GLY A 54 -23.72 8.67 7.78
CA GLY A 54 -24.74 8.19 8.71
C GLY A 54 -24.77 8.99 10.01
N GLU A 55 -25.67 8.59 10.90
CA GLU A 55 -25.77 9.12 12.27
C GLU A 55 -25.24 8.06 13.25
N ASP A 56 -24.79 8.46 14.45
CA ASP A 56 -24.04 7.66 15.44
C ASP A 56 -24.54 6.22 15.70
N ASP A 57 -25.81 5.92 15.44
CA ASP A 57 -26.41 4.60 15.65
C ASP A 57 -26.41 3.70 14.40
N ALA A 58 -26.26 4.24 13.19
CA ALA A 58 -26.15 3.49 11.93
C ALA A 58 -25.27 4.25 10.93
N VAL A 59 -24.07 3.73 10.68
CA VAL A 59 -23.06 4.34 9.82
C VAL A 59 -22.78 3.43 8.62
N THR A 60 -22.92 3.97 7.41
CA THR A 60 -22.47 3.30 6.20
C THR A 60 -21.03 3.69 5.92
N THR A 61 -20.16 2.69 5.93
CA THR A 61 -18.73 2.82 5.63
C THR A 61 -18.49 2.31 4.21
N THR A 62 -18.11 3.21 3.32
CA THR A 62 -17.63 2.86 1.97
C THR A 62 -16.12 2.92 1.96
N SER A 63 -15.47 1.77 1.87
CA SER A 63 -14.03 1.66 1.66
C SER A 63 -13.74 1.32 0.20
N THR A 64 -12.85 2.08 -0.42
CA THR A 64 -12.48 1.91 -1.82
C THR A 64 -11.02 1.52 -1.90
N GLY A 65 -10.73 0.39 -2.55
CA GLY A 65 -9.40 -0.06 -2.90
C GLY A 65 -8.97 0.42 -4.28
N LEU A 66 -7.85 -0.10 -4.78
CA LEU A 66 -7.35 0.23 -6.13
C LEU A 66 -8.21 -0.37 -7.26
N ARG A 67 -8.99 -1.42 -6.97
CA ARG A 67 -9.71 -2.24 -7.97
C ARG A 67 -11.15 -2.61 -7.61
N ALA A 68 -11.52 -2.44 -6.34
CA ALA A 68 -12.83 -2.79 -5.85
C ALA A 68 -13.26 -1.81 -4.75
N SER A 69 -14.55 -1.69 -4.54
CA SER A 69 -15.18 -0.98 -3.43
C SER A 69 -15.86 -1.98 -2.50
N HIS A 70 -15.87 -1.68 -1.21
CA HIS A 70 -16.60 -2.40 -0.18
C HIS A 70 -17.49 -1.41 0.55
N ILE A 71 -18.77 -1.72 0.63
CA ILE A 71 -19.77 -0.95 1.36
C ILE A 71 -20.26 -1.83 2.50
N GLU A 72 -20.11 -1.34 3.73
CA GLU A 72 -20.55 -2.01 4.94
C GLU A 72 -21.45 -1.07 5.72
N MET A 73 -22.53 -1.59 6.31
CA MET A 73 -23.36 -0.83 7.23
C MET A 73 -23.07 -1.29 8.66
N VAL A 74 -22.52 -0.39 9.48
CA VAL A 74 -22.19 -0.64 10.88
C VAL A 74 -23.28 -0.05 11.76
N CYS A 75 -24.03 -0.89 12.45
CA CYS A 75 -25.11 -0.46 13.35
C CYS A 75 -24.77 -0.69 14.82
N ASN A 76 -25.32 0.18 15.67
CA ASN A 76 -25.24 0.05 17.11
C ASN A 76 -26.19 -1.06 17.60
N GLU A 77 -25.64 -2.21 17.96
CA GLU A 77 -26.38 -3.38 18.47
C GLU A 77 -27.25 -3.09 19.71
N LYS A 78 -27.01 -1.98 20.41
CA LYS A 78 -27.79 -1.58 21.59
C LYS A 78 -29.06 -0.82 21.22
N ASN A 79 -29.20 -0.37 19.98
CA ASN A 79 -30.37 0.34 19.51
C ASN A 79 -31.18 -0.58 18.56
N GLU A 80 -32.35 -1.04 19.02
CA GLU A 80 -33.21 -1.95 18.27
C GLU A 80 -33.64 -1.38 16.91
N THR A 81 -33.77 -0.05 16.76
CA THR A 81 -34.12 0.56 15.48
C THR A 81 -32.97 0.48 14.48
N ALA A 82 -31.73 0.70 14.94
CA ALA A 82 -30.55 0.59 14.09
C ALA A 82 -30.29 -0.85 13.64
N VAL A 83 -30.53 -1.83 14.52
CA VAL A 83 -30.43 -3.25 14.16
C VAL A 83 -31.43 -3.60 13.05
N ALA A 84 -32.68 -3.14 13.14
CA ALA A 84 -33.68 -3.37 12.10
C ALA A 84 -33.32 -2.71 10.76
N ASP A 85 -32.69 -1.53 10.79
CA ASP A 85 -32.22 -0.84 9.59
C ASP A 85 -31.07 -1.60 8.92
N CYS A 86 -30.10 -2.11 9.70
CA CYS A 86 -29.03 -2.96 9.16
C CYS A 86 -29.57 -4.26 8.55
N GLU A 87 -30.46 -4.98 9.25
CA GLU A 87 -31.06 -6.21 8.71
C GLU A 87 -31.81 -5.96 7.39
N SER A 88 -32.48 -4.81 7.27
CA SER A 88 -33.13 -4.40 6.03
C SER A 88 -32.13 -4.07 4.93
N SER A 89 -31.03 -3.39 5.27
CA SER A 89 -29.97 -3.03 4.32
C SER A 89 -29.24 -4.27 3.80
N ASP A 90 -28.97 -5.23 4.67
CA ASP A 90 -28.38 -6.52 4.33
C ASP A 90 -29.24 -7.30 3.34
N ALA A 91 -30.54 -7.39 3.60
CA ALA A 91 -31.49 -8.05 2.70
C ALA A 91 -31.57 -7.38 1.32
N VAL A 92 -31.50 -6.06 1.28
CA VAL A 92 -31.48 -5.28 0.03
C VAL A 92 -30.16 -5.49 -0.72
N SER A 93 -29.04 -5.46 -0.02
CA SER A 93 -27.70 -5.66 -0.59
C SER A 93 -27.54 -7.06 -1.16
N GLU A 94 -28.04 -8.09 -0.45
CA GLU A 94 -28.06 -9.48 -0.95
C GLU A 94 -28.94 -9.63 -2.20
N TYR A 95 -30.07 -8.91 -2.25
CA TYR A 95 -30.94 -8.92 -3.43
C TYR A 95 -30.25 -8.26 -4.63
N ILE A 96 -29.67 -7.07 -4.43
CA ILE A 96 -28.99 -6.30 -5.49
C ILE A 96 -27.76 -7.07 -6.01
N ALA A 97 -26.98 -7.70 -5.13
CA ALA A 97 -25.84 -8.52 -5.52
C ALA A 97 -26.22 -9.74 -6.37
N LYS A 98 -27.47 -10.22 -6.29
CA LYS A 98 -27.98 -11.27 -7.19
C LYS A 98 -28.46 -10.72 -8.54
N GLU A 99 -28.75 -9.43 -8.61
CA GLU A 99 -29.24 -8.76 -9.81
C GLU A 99 -28.09 -8.30 -10.71
N PHE A 100 -26.96 -7.91 -10.13
CA PHE A 100 -25.78 -7.45 -10.86
C PHE A 100 -24.58 -8.38 -10.66
N ASP A 101 -24.00 -8.86 -11.76
CA ASP A 101 -22.88 -9.82 -11.75
C ASP A 101 -21.59 -9.24 -11.13
N TYR A 102 -21.44 -7.91 -11.18
CA TYR A 102 -20.28 -7.18 -10.66
C TYR A 102 -20.36 -6.85 -9.15
N MET A 103 -21.40 -7.31 -8.47
CA MET A 103 -21.62 -7.10 -7.04
C MET A 103 -21.64 -8.43 -6.29
N GLU A 104 -20.80 -8.56 -5.27
CA GLU A 104 -20.77 -9.72 -4.38
C GLU A 104 -21.19 -9.29 -2.98
N TYR A 105 -22.13 -10.01 -2.37
CA TYR A 105 -22.52 -9.79 -0.99
C TYR A 105 -21.98 -10.91 -0.10
N ASP A 106 -21.27 -10.53 0.96
CA ASP A 106 -20.60 -11.45 1.88
C ASP A 106 -20.73 -10.90 3.31
N ASP A 107 -21.61 -11.50 4.10
CA ASP A 107 -21.78 -11.27 5.54
C ASP A 107 -21.84 -9.78 5.96
N GLY A 108 -22.78 -9.02 5.40
CA GLY A 108 -22.96 -7.58 5.72
C GLY A 108 -22.10 -6.63 4.88
N VAL A 109 -21.23 -7.17 4.01
CA VAL A 109 -20.36 -6.38 3.14
C VAL A 109 -20.74 -6.58 1.68
N LEU A 110 -21.11 -5.49 1.02
CA LEU A 110 -21.31 -5.43 -0.42
C LEU A 110 -20.00 -5.04 -1.11
N LYS A 111 -19.44 -5.94 -1.91
CA LYS A 111 -18.25 -5.72 -2.74
C LYS A 111 -18.68 -5.35 -4.14
N ILE A 112 -18.04 -4.36 -4.74
CA ILE A 112 -18.29 -3.89 -6.10
C ILE A 112 -16.97 -3.96 -6.87
N GLU A 113 -16.92 -4.74 -7.95
CA GLU A 113 -15.75 -4.79 -8.84
C GLU A 113 -15.81 -3.67 -9.88
N PHE A 114 -14.78 -2.83 -9.92
CA PHE A 114 -14.83 -1.64 -10.77
C PHE A 114 -14.71 -1.93 -12.27
N ASP A 115 -13.93 -2.93 -12.65
CA ASP A 115 -13.69 -3.25 -14.07
C ASP A 115 -15.01 -3.64 -14.76
N GLU A 116 -15.84 -4.43 -14.08
CA GLU A 116 -17.13 -4.88 -14.61
C GLU A 116 -18.22 -3.80 -14.45
N ALA A 117 -18.27 -3.10 -13.31
CA ALA A 117 -19.18 -1.98 -13.09
C ALA A 117 -19.01 -0.87 -14.14
N TYR A 118 -17.76 -0.60 -14.55
CA TYR A 118 -17.47 0.37 -15.60
C TYR A 118 -17.91 -0.10 -16.98
N ASP A 119 -17.69 -1.38 -17.34
CA ASP A 119 -18.15 -1.93 -18.62
C ASP A 119 -19.67 -1.88 -18.75
N ASP A 120 -20.39 -2.16 -17.67
CA ASP A 120 -21.85 -2.05 -17.64
C ASP A 120 -22.32 -0.59 -17.76
N CYS A 121 -21.67 0.33 -17.03
CA CYS A 121 -21.93 1.77 -17.13
C CYS A 121 -21.76 2.30 -18.56
N ILE A 122 -20.71 1.87 -19.28
CA ILE A 122 -20.48 2.26 -20.67
C ILE A 122 -21.59 1.71 -21.60
N LYS A 123 -22.04 0.47 -21.40
CA LYS A 123 -23.16 -0.10 -22.17
C LYS A 123 -24.45 0.65 -21.93
N GLU A 124 -24.76 1.01 -20.68
CA GLU A 124 -25.94 1.81 -20.37
C GLU A 124 -25.88 3.18 -21.05
N MET A 125 -24.72 3.84 -21.04
CA MET A 125 -24.51 5.11 -21.72
C MET A 125 -24.73 5.01 -23.24
N GLU A 126 -24.16 3.99 -23.87
CA GLU A 126 -24.31 3.74 -25.32
C GLU A 126 -25.78 3.49 -25.67
N ASN A 127 -26.49 2.70 -24.85
CA ASN A 127 -27.92 2.42 -25.03
C ASN A 127 -28.80 3.66 -24.82
N ALA A 128 -28.42 4.55 -23.90
CA ALA A 128 -29.11 5.81 -23.64
C ALA A 128 -28.77 6.91 -24.67
N GLY A 129 -27.80 6.67 -25.57
CA GLY A 129 -27.33 7.65 -26.55
C GLY A 129 -26.66 8.87 -25.91
N LYS A 130 -26.14 8.73 -24.69
CA LYS A 130 -25.42 9.79 -23.98
C LYS A 130 -23.93 9.74 -24.35
N ALA A 131 -23.32 10.91 -24.52
CA ALA A 131 -21.89 11.01 -24.79
C ALA A 131 -21.05 10.94 -23.50
N SER A 132 -21.63 11.37 -22.37
CA SER A 132 -21.06 11.14 -21.04
C SER A 132 -22.13 11.23 -19.95
N ASP A 133 -21.81 10.66 -18.79
CA ASP A 133 -22.63 10.64 -17.59
C ASP A 133 -21.70 10.84 -16.38
N GLU A 134 -22.06 11.80 -15.51
CA GLU A 134 -21.20 12.26 -14.42
C GLU A 134 -20.80 11.11 -13.48
N ALA A 135 -21.70 10.15 -13.23
CA ALA A 135 -21.40 8.99 -12.39
C ALA A 135 -20.36 8.05 -13.05
N CYS A 136 -20.44 7.89 -14.37
CA CYS A 136 -19.50 7.07 -15.14
C CYS A 136 -18.12 7.72 -15.23
N GLU A 137 -18.08 9.05 -15.39
CA GLU A 137 -16.83 9.82 -15.42
C GLU A 137 -16.09 9.72 -14.08
N VAL A 138 -16.80 9.92 -12.95
CA VAL A 138 -16.21 9.78 -11.61
C VAL A 138 -15.66 8.36 -11.37
N MET A 139 -16.39 7.33 -11.79
CA MET A 139 -15.93 5.95 -11.70
C MET A 139 -14.69 5.70 -12.58
N SER A 140 -14.67 6.27 -13.80
CA SER A 140 -13.52 6.19 -14.71
C SER A 140 -12.26 6.82 -14.11
N ASP A 141 -12.37 8.01 -13.52
CA ASP A 141 -11.25 8.71 -12.89
C ASP A 141 -10.73 7.93 -11.67
N LEU A 142 -11.62 7.35 -10.87
CA LEU A 142 -11.25 6.52 -9.73
C LEU A 142 -10.51 5.24 -10.17
N ILE A 143 -11.02 4.54 -11.20
CA ILE A 143 -10.36 3.37 -11.78
C ILE A 143 -9.01 3.74 -12.39
N SER A 144 -8.92 4.88 -13.06
CA SER A 144 -7.68 5.40 -13.62
C SER A 144 -6.66 5.63 -12.52
N ALA A 145 -7.01 6.38 -11.46
CA ALA A 145 -6.15 6.59 -10.30
C ALA A 145 -5.69 5.27 -9.67
N GLY A 146 -6.62 4.33 -9.48
CA GLY A 146 -6.35 2.99 -8.95
C GLY A 146 -5.41 2.16 -9.84
N THR A 147 -5.59 2.23 -11.16
CA THR A 147 -4.78 1.49 -12.13
C THR A 147 -3.36 2.07 -12.22
N TRP A 148 -3.22 3.39 -12.32
CA TRP A 148 -1.91 4.05 -12.35
C TRP A 148 -1.15 3.85 -11.04
N GLY A 149 -1.81 4.00 -9.90
CA GLY A 149 -1.24 3.70 -8.58
C GLY A 149 -0.79 2.24 -8.49
N GLY A 150 -1.66 1.30 -8.88
CA GLY A 150 -1.38 -0.14 -8.84
C GLY A 150 -0.20 -0.55 -9.74
N ILE A 151 -0.11 -0.03 -10.96
CA ILE A 151 1.01 -0.33 -11.87
C ILE A 151 2.33 0.15 -11.27
N ILE A 152 2.38 1.37 -10.76
CA ILE A 152 3.61 1.92 -10.16
C ILE A 152 3.98 1.14 -8.88
N LEU A 153 2.99 0.72 -8.07
CA LEU A 153 3.22 -0.16 -6.92
C LEU A 153 3.84 -1.49 -7.33
N TRP A 154 3.33 -2.15 -8.35
CA TRP A 154 3.91 -3.39 -8.85
C TRP A 154 5.37 -3.21 -9.27
N MET A 155 5.69 -2.10 -9.93
CA MET A 155 7.07 -1.78 -10.30
C MET A 155 7.95 -1.57 -9.06
N GLY A 156 7.45 -0.92 -8.01
CA GLY A 156 8.14 -0.78 -6.73
C GLY A 156 8.37 -2.11 -6.02
N ILE A 157 7.33 -2.96 -5.95
CA ILE A 157 7.38 -4.30 -5.34
C ILE A 157 8.39 -5.19 -6.06
N LEU A 158 8.37 -5.22 -7.40
CA LEU A 158 9.32 -5.98 -8.21
C LEU A 158 10.75 -5.48 -8.01
N SER A 159 10.95 -4.17 -7.89
CA SER A 159 12.26 -3.59 -7.58
C SER A 159 12.75 -4.02 -6.20
N CYS A 160 11.92 -3.96 -5.15
CA CYS A 160 12.29 -4.44 -3.81
C CYS A 160 12.63 -5.93 -3.83
N LEU A 161 11.86 -6.74 -4.53
CA LEU A 161 12.10 -8.18 -4.67
C LEU A 161 13.43 -8.47 -5.38
N ALA A 162 13.77 -7.73 -6.43
CA ALA A 162 15.04 -7.87 -7.14
C ALA A 162 16.24 -7.57 -6.22
N VAL A 163 16.16 -6.51 -5.41
CA VAL A 163 17.22 -6.15 -4.45
C VAL A 163 17.36 -7.23 -3.38
N ILE A 164 16.25 -7.72 -2.82
CA ILE A 164 16.28 -8.83 -1.84
C ILE A 164 16.96 -10.07 -2.44
N MET A 165 16.65 -10.41 -3.69
CA MET A 165 17.29 -11.54 -4.38
C MET A 165 18.81 -11.35 -4.51
N MET A 166 19.27 -10.13 -4.81
CA MET A 166 20.71 -9.82 -4.87
C MET A 166 21.41 -9.98 -3.51
N PHE A 167 20.73 -9.73 -2.39
CA PHE A 167 21.30 -9.96 -1.06
C PHE A 167 21.29 -11.44 -0.61
N ILE A 168 20.32 -12.21 -1.09
CA ILE A 168 20.13 -13.61 -0.67
C ILE A 168 20.98 -14.57 -1.51
N LEU A 169 21.08 -14.38 -2.83
CA LEU A 169 21.77 -15.30 -3.73
C LEU A 169 23.27 -15.52 -3.41
N PRO A 170 24.06 -14.49 -3.04
CA PRO A 170 25.45 -14.68 -2.63
C PRO A 170 25.59 -15.59 -1.40
N LYS A 171 24.60 -15.63 -0.50
CA LYS A 171 24.61 -16.54 0.67
C LYS A 171 24.49 -18.01 0.30
N PHE A 172 24.03 -18.32 -0.91
CA PHE A 172 23.95 -19.68 -1.44
C PHE A 172 25.15 -20.05 -2.34
N GLY A 173 26.19 -19.22 -2.40
CA GLY A 173 27.40 -19.47 -3.19
C GLY A 173 27.21 -19.26 -4.69
N VAL A 174 26.20 -18.48 -5.09
CA VAL A 174 26.00 -18.03 -6.47
C VAL A 174 26.58 -16.62 -6.59
N ASP A 175 27.85 -16.53 -6.98
CA ASP A 175 28.50 -15.26 -7.25
C ASP A 175 27.96 -14.68 -8.57
N LEU A 176 27.14 -13.63 -8.46
CA LEU A 176 26.71 -12.81 -9.59
C LEU A 176 27.82 -11.79 -9.91
N GLU A 177 28.96 -12.27 -10.40
CA GLU A 177 30.20 -11.51 -10.71
C GLU A 177 30.03 -10.51 -11.88
N VAL A 178 28.80 -10.16 -12.27
CA VAL A 178 28.44 -9.41 -13.49
C VAL A 178 27.63 -8.13 -13.20
N LEU A 179 27.41 -7.75 -11.94
CA LEU A 179 26.75 -6.48 -11.62
C LEU A 179 27.77 -5.32 -11.52
N PRO A 180 27.63 -4.25 -12.31
CA PRO A 180 28.44 -3.05 -12.16
C PRO A 180 28.17 -2.38 -10.81
N ASP A 181 29.21 -1.99 -10.07
CA ASP A 181 29.15 -1.37 -8.73
C ASP A 181 28.18 -0.15 -8.61
N ASN A 182 27.88 0.49 -9.74
CA ASN A 182 27.02 1.67 -9.87
C ASN A 182 25.54 1.34 -10.15
N VAL A 183 25.19 0.08 -10.38
CA VAL A 183 23.79 -0.39 -10.55
C VAL A 183 23.13 -0.64 -9.18
N ASP A 184 23.92 -1.03 -8.17
CA ASP A 184 23.43 -1.34 -6.82
C ASP A 184 22.87 -0.12 -6.07
N MET A 185 23.48 1.07 -6.28
CA MET A 185 23.04 2.30 -5.62
C MET A 185 21.75 2.88 -6.24
N GLY A 186 21.52 2.69 -7.54
CA GLY A 186 20.31 3.17 -8.20
C GLY A 186 19.08 2.29 -7.94
N MET A 187 19.28 0.96 -7.91
CA MET A 187 18.17 0.01 -7.71
C MET A 187 17.69 -0.06 -6.27
N SER A 188 18.56 0.17 -5.27
CA SER A 188 18.17 0.11 -3.87
C SER A 188 17.16 1.20 -3.49
N TRP A 189 17.29 2.39 -4.08
CA TRP A 189 16.36 3.51 -3.86
C TRP A 189 15.08 3.39 -4.69
N ALA A 190 15.14 2.69 -5.83
CA ALA A 190 14.02 2.58 -6.77
C ALA A 190 12.78 1.96 -6.11
N GLY A 191 12.94 0.88 -5.34
CA GLY A 191 11.80 0.21 -4.70
C GLY A 191 11.03 1.12 -3.73
N GLY A 192 11.73 1.83 -2.85
CA GLY A 192 11.12 2.77 -1.92
C GLY A 192 10.51 3.99 -2.62
N ILE A 193 11.25 4.63 -3.52
CA ILE A 193 10.79 5.83 -4.24
C ILE A 193 9.58 5.51 -5.11
N LEU A 194 9.61 4.41 -5.88
CA LEU A 194 8.48 4.02 -6.74
C LEU A 194 7.23 3.71 -5.91
N THR A 195 7.38 3.05 -4.76
CA THR A 195 6.26 2.78 -3.85
C THR A 195 5.63 4.09 -3.35
N GLY A 196 6.44 5.10 -3.00
CA GLY A 196 5.93 6.43 -2.63
C GLY A 196 5.33 7.21 -3.80
N LEU A 197 5.94 7.14 -4.99
CA LEU A 197 5.43 7.76 -6.21
C LEU A 197 4.07 7.17 -6.62
N ALA A 198 3.82 5.90 -6.32
CA ALA A 198 2.53 5.29 -6.60
C ALA A 198 1.39 5.96 -5.81
N VAL A 199 1.61 6.26 -4.53
CA VAL A 199 0.65 7.00 -3.70
C VAL A 199 0.44 8.40 -4.24
N LEU A 200 1.51 9.06 -4.68
CA LEU A 200 1.43 10.41 -5.24
C LEU A 200 0.68 10.43 -6.58
N ALA A 201 0.96 9.47 -7.47
CA ALA A 201 0.26 9.33 -8.75
C ALA A 201 -1.22 9.04 -8.54
N TRP A 202 -1.55 8.13 -7.61
CA TRP A 202 -2.93 7.86 -7.21
C TRP A 202 -3.62 9.12 -6.66
N TYR A 203 -2.97 9.85 -5.75
CA TYR A 203 -3.55 11.04 -5.11
C TYR A 203 -3.82 12.17 -6.11
N VAL A 204 -2.93 12.38 -7.08
CA VAL A 204 -3.09 13.45 -8.10
C VAL A 204 -4.20 13.12 -9.11
N LEU A 205 -4.44 11.84 -9.36
CA LEU A 205 -5.48 11.38 -10.29
C LEU A 205 -6.84 11.19 -9.60
N LEU A 206 -6.89 11.28 -8.27
CA LEU A 206 -8.12 11.11 -7.52
C LEU A 206 -9.10 12.25 -7.85
N PRO A 207 -10.37 11.95 -8.18
CA PRO A 207 -11.38 12.99 -8.30
C PRO A 207 -11.63 13.67 -6.94
N ASP A 208 -12.17 14.90 -6.95
CA ASP A 208 -12.59 15.62 -5.74
C ASP A 208 -13.73 14.84 -5.05
N SER A 209 -13.38 13.99 -4.11
CA SER A 209 -14.28 13.00 -3.49
C SER A 209 -14.99 13.50 -2.22
N GLY A 210 -15.14 14.81 -2.04
CA GLY A 210 -15.87 15.39 -0.90
C GLY A 210 -15.27 15.01 0.46
N ASP A 211 -16.06 14.31 1.30
CA ASP A 211 -15.73 13.92 2.68
C ASP A 211 -14.87 12.65 2.79
N ALA A 212 -14.47 12.05 1.66
CA ALA A 212 -13.68 10.83 1.68
C ALA A 212 -12.23 11.07 2.17
N SER A 213 -11.77 10.23 3.09
CA SER A 213 -10.46 10.30 3.74
C SER A 213 -9.51 9.21 3.25
N ALA A 214 -8.20 9.43 3.41
CA ALA A 214 -7.18 8.43 3.10
C ALA A 214 -7.26 7.25 4.09
N GLY A 215 -7.51 6.06 3.55
CA GLY A 215 -7.65 4.84 4.32
C GLY A 215 -6.32 4.20 4.74
N MET A 216 -6.41 3.10 5.48
CA MET A 216 -5.25 2.42 6.06
C MET A 216 -4.24 1.95 5.01
N SER A 217 -4.68 1.52 3.83
CA SER A 217 -3.80 1.02 2.77
C SER A 217 -2.85 2.10 2.24
N VAL A 218 -3.30 3.36 2.18
CA VAL A 218 -2.44 4.50 1.83
C VAL A 218 -1.34 4.67 2.87
N TRP A 219 -1.71 4.67 4.16
CA TRP A 219 -0.75 4.84 5.26
C TRP A 219 0.26 3.70 5.33
N LEU A 220 -0.17 2.46 5.16
CA LEU A 220 0.73 1.30 5.11
C LEU A 220 1.71 1.43 3.94
N THR A 221 1.24 1.87 2.78
CA THR A 221 2.08 2.08 1.60
C THR A 221 3.11 3.20 1.81
N ILE A 222 2.72 4.31 2.45
CA ILE A 222 3.63 5.40 2.81
C ILE A 222 4.71 4.91 3.78
N ILE A 223 4.31 4.17 4.82
CA ILE A 223 5.27 3.58 5.77
C ILE A 223 6.20 2.61 5.02
N GLY A 224 5.67 1.77 4.13
CA GLY A 224 6.44 0.88 3.28
C GLY A 224 7.49 1.62 2.45
N SER A 225 7.08 2.70 1.77
CA SER A 225 7.96 3.58 1.02
C SER A 225 9.11 4.12 1.87
N VAL A 226 8.81 4.62 3.08
CA VAL A 226 9.83 5.13 4.01
C VAL A 226 10.80 4.03 4.44
N MET A 227 10.31 2.81 4.68
CA MET A 227 11.15 1.66 5.02
C MET A 227 12.04 1.24 3.83
N GLY A 228 11.52 1.27 2.61
CA GLY A 228 12.29 0.98 1.39
C GLY A 228 13.40 2.01 1.16
N VAL A 229 13.09 3.31 1.29
CA VAL A 229 14.11 4.38 1.21
C VAL A 229 15.10 4.28 2.37
N GLY A 230 14.62 3.96 3.57
CA GLY A 230 15.46 3.74 4.75
C GLY A 230 16.46 2.59 4.55
N ALA A 231 16.02 1.48 3.94
CA ALA A 231 16.90 0.37 3.59
C ALA A 231 18.02 0.83 2.64
N ALA A 232 17.66 1.59 1.61
CA ALA A 232 18.62 2.16 0.66
C ALA A 232 19.61 3.10 1.35
N ALA A 233 19.13 4.00 2.22
CA ALA A 233 19.98 4.91 2.98
C ALA A 233 20.95 4.17 3.91
N VAL A 234 20.51 3.06 4.55
CA VAL A 234 21.41 2.20 5.34
C VAL A 234 22.47 1.57 4.44
N THR A 235 22.11 1.05 3.27
CA THR A 235 23.11 0.49 2.34
C THR A 235 24.11 1.53 1.85
N THR A 236 23.71 2.78 1.63
CA THR A 236 24.59 3.80 1.04
C THR A 236 25.43 4.55 2.06
N PHE A 237 24.84 4.96 3.19
CA PHE A 237 25.50 5.84 4.15
C PHE A 237 26.14 5.07 5.30
N VAL A 238 25.58 3.94 5.71
CA VAL A 238 26.16 3.14 6.80
C VAL A 238 27.27 2.21 6.28
N ALA A 239 27.33 1.94 4.97
CA ALA A 239 28.47 1.26 4.34
C ALA A 239 29.67 2.21 4.11
N ALA A 240 29.43 3.52 3.98
CA ALA A 240 30.49 4.49 3.69
C ALA A 240 31.41 4.83 4.87
N ASP A 241 30.98 4.56 6.12
CA ASP A 241 31.78 4.82 7.32
C ASP A 241 32.85 3.74 7.62
N GLU A 242 32.97 2.70 6.78
CA GLU A 242 33.94 1.60 6.96
C GLU A 242 35.15 1.62 6.02
N SER A 243 35.30 2.64 5.16
CA SER A 243 36.50 2.85 4.31
C SER A 243 37.36 4.01 4.80
#